data_AF-A0AAW7YX48-F1
#
_entry.id   AF-A0AAW7YX48-F1
#
_cell.length_a   1.000
_cell.length_b   1.000
_cell.length_c   1.000
_cell.angle_alpha   90.00
_cell.angle_beta   90.00
_cell.angle_gamma   90.00
#
_symmetry.space_group_name_H-M   'P 1'
#
loop_
_entity.id
_entity.type
_entity.pdbx_description
1 polymer ?
#
loop_
_entity_poly.entity_id
_entity_poly.type
_entity_poly.pdbx_seq_one_letter_code
_entity_poly.pdbx_strand_id
1 'polypeptide(L)' 'SRNMRKNGVPADIMTIDCLKSGKRIIVVLHDQDPEQVSYQFSYKDQDPAGEFSSLANADLSEAVFYEWIKTYFTPANE' A
#
# COMPACT_ATOMS: atom_id res chain seq x y z
N SER A 1 0.79 10.16 4.58
CA SER A 1 1.04 11.63 4.54
C SER A 1 -0.19 12.29 3.92
N ARG A 2 -0.73 13.39 4.51
CA ARG A 2 -1.88 14.15 3.97
C ARG A 2 -1.52 15.02 2.74
N ASN A 3 -0.35 14.82 2.13
CA ASN A 3 0.12 15.70 1.06
C ASN A 3 -0.77 15.62 -0.20
N MET A 4 -1.41 14.49 -0.46
CA MET A 4 -2.36 14.35 -1.57
C MET A 4 -3.59 15.25 -1.38
N ARG A 5 -4.18 15.24 -0.18
CA ARG A 5 -5.25 16.19 0.22
C ARG A 5 -4.84 17.65 0.05
N LYS A 6 -3.59 18.00 0.37
CA LYS A 6 -3.06 19.36 0.17
C LYS A 6 -2.90 19.74 -1.31
N ASN A 7 -2.75 18.75 -2.19
CA ASN A 7 -2.57 18.93 -3.63
C ASN A 7 -3.86 18.68 -4.44
N GLY A 8 -5.03 18.70 -3.78
CA GLY A 8 -6.34 18.60 -4.45
C GLY A 8 -6.82 17.18 -4.76
N VAL A 9 -6.08 16.14 -4.34
CA VAL A 9 -6.53 14.74 -4.46
C VAL A 9 -7.06 14.28 -3.09
N PRO A 10 -8.37 14.02 -2.94
CA PRO A 10 -8.97 13.71 -1.65
C PRO A 10 -8.71 12.25 -1.28
N ALA A 11 -7.47 11.95 -0.91
CA ALA A 11 -7.03 10.65 -0.46
C ALA A 11 -5.86 10.75 0.53
N ASP A 12 -5.72 9.75 1.37
CA ASP A 12 -4.58 9.56 2.27
C ASP A 12 -3.74 8.37 1.78
N ILE A 13 -2.43 8.57 1.67
CA ILE A 13 -1.48 7.54 1.21
C ILE A 13 -0.56 7.13 2.36
N MET A 14 -0.40 5.82 2.53
CA MET A 14 0.57 5.18 3.40
C MET A 14 1.49 4.28 2.57
N THR A 15 2.80 4.34 2.83
CA THR A 15 3.77 3.45 2.20
C THR A 15 4.56 2.71 3.25
N ILE A 16 4.80 1.42 3.03
CA ILE A 16 5.62 0.56 3.87
C ILE A 16 6.81 0.10 3.03
N ASP A 17 8.02 0.48 3.43
CA ASP A 17 9.24 0.25 2.66
C ASP A 17 10.15 -0.77 3.33
N CYS A 18 10.55 -1.79 2.57
CA CYS A 18 11.62 -2.70 2.96
C CYS A 18 12.96 -2.20 2.40
N LEU A 19 13.73 -1.49 3.22
CA LEU A 19 15.00 -0.89 2.79
C LEU A 19 16.02 -1.93 2.30
N LYS A 20 16.01 -3.15 2.85
CA LYS A 20 16.94 -4.23 2.47
C LYS A 20 16.67 -4.77 1.06
N SER A 21 15.40 -4.91 0.67
CA SER A 21 15.01 -5.49 -0.63
C SER A 21 14.59 -4.45 -1.67
N GLY A 22 14.42 -3.19 -1.27
CA GLY A 22 13.89 -2.13 -2.12
C GLY A 22 12.39 -2.28 -2.44
N LYS A 23 11.70 -3.25 -1.85
CA LYS A 23 10.25 -3.47 -2.02
C LYS A 23 9.44 -2.43 -1.23
N ARG A 24 8.27 -2.07 -1.75
CA ARG A 24 7.34 -1.08 -1.20
C ARG A 24 5.90 -1.58 -1.31
N ILE A 25 5.13 -1.41 -0.24
CA ILE A 25 3.68 -1.58 -0.24
C ILE A 25 3.07 -0.19 -0.20
N ILE A 26 2.20 0.14 -1.15
CA ILE A 26 1.44 1.40 -1.19
C ILE A 26 0.02 1.09 -0.79
N VAL A 27 -0.55 1.91 0.09
CA VAL A 27 -1.95 1.83 0.51
C VAL A 27 -2.56 3.22 0.37
N VAL A 28 -3.71 3.30 -0.27
CA VAL A 28 -4.44 4.53 -0.58
C VAL A 28 -5.85 4.40 -0.03
N LEU A 29 -6.23 5.39 0.78
CA LEU A 29 -7.57 5.57 1.33
C LEU A 29 -8.21 6.73 0.59
N HIS A 30 -9.25 6.49 -0.18
CA HIS A 30 -9.96 7.53 -0.91
C HIS A 30 -11.07 8.13 -0.04
N ASP A 31 -11.14 9.46 0.05
CA ASP A 31 -12.19 10.12 0.84
C ASP A 31 -13.58 9.90 0.27
N GLN A 32 -13.67 9.69 -1.05
CA GLN A 32 -14.93 9.50 -1.77
C GLN A 32 -15.46 8.06 -1.67
N ASP A 33 -14.59 7.11 -1.29
CA ASP A 33 -14.94 5.71 -1.09
C ASP A 33 -14.22 5.17 0.16
N PRO A 34 -14.70 5.52 1.36
CA PRO A 34 -14.07 5.12 2.62
C PRO A 34 -14.28 3.63 2.95
N GLU A 35 -15.14 2.94 2.20
CA GLU A 35 -15.42 1.52 2.36
C GLU A 35 -14.39 0.65 1.63
N GLN A 36 -13.61 1.23 0.72
CA GLN A 36 -12.57 0.53 -0.02
C GLN A 36 -11.18 1.11 0.22
N VAL A 37 -10.21 0.22 0.20
CA VAL A 37 -8.79 0.53 0.31
C VAL A 37 -8.11 0.02 -0.94
N SER A 38 -7.40 0.90 -1.62
CA SER A 38 -6.57 0.53 -2.75
C SER A 38 -5.15 0.24 -2.28
N TYR A 39 -4.53 -0.84 -2.75
CA TYR A 39 -3.17 -1.20 -2.40
C TYR A 39 -2.38 -1.72 -3.60
N GLN A 40 -1.05 -1.60 -3.53
CA GLN A 40 -0.15 -2.06 -4.58
C GLN A 40 1.19 -2.50 -4.01
N PHE A 41 1.70 -3.61 -4.54
CA PHE A 41 3.06 -4.09 -4.29
C PHE A 41 3.99 -3.61 -5.39
N SER A 42 5.04 -2.88 -5.02
CA SER A 42 5.92 -2.15 -5.94
C SER A 42 7.37 -2.13 -5.44
N TYR A 43 8.27 -1.50 -6.20
CA TYR A 43 9.63 -1.22 -5.77
C TYR A 43 9.80 0.29 -5.55
N LYS A 44 10.60 0.67 -4.55
CA LYS A 44 10.80 2.09 -4.18
C LYS A 44 11.42 2.93 -5.31
N ASP A 45 12.21 2.30 -6.18
CA ASP A 45 12.97 2.93 -7.27
C ASP A 45 12.28 2.78 -8.63
N GLN A 46 11.09 2.18 -8.65
CA GLN A 46 10.29 2.05 -9.87
C GLN A 46 9.01 2.84 -9.68
N ASP A 47 8.57 3.52 -10.73
CA ASP A 47 7.22 4.06 -10.73
C ASP A 47 6.24 2.91 -10.48
N PRO A 48 5.16 3.13 -9.70
CA PRO A 48 4.16 2.10 -9.48
C PRO A 48 3.49 1.76 -10.82
N ALA A 49 4.03 0.74 -11.49
CA ALA A 49 3.55 0.31 -12.79
C ALA A 49 2.49 -0.79 -12.56
N GLY A 50 1.24 -0.47 -12.85
CA GLY A 50 0.14 -1.43 -12.78
C GLY A 50 -1.09 -0.88 -12.05
N GLU A 51 -2.13 -1.70 -12.01
CA GLU A 51 -3.38 -1.37 -11.35
C GLU A 51 -3.30 -1.60 -9.85
N PHE A 52 -3.95 -0.73 -9.08
CA PHE A 52 -4.15 -0.97 -7.66
C PHE A 52 -5.16 -2.09 -7.48
N SER A 53 -4.85 -3.02 -6.57
CA SER A 53 -5.83 -3.97 -6.06
C SER A 53 -6.72 -3.26 -5.03
N SER A 54 -7.96 -3.71 -4.85
CA SER A 54 -8.85 -3.20 -3.80
C SER A 54 -9.18 -4.26 -2.76
N LEU A 55 -9.47 -3.78 -1.55
CA LEU A 55 -9.91 -4.55 -0.39
C LEU A 55 -10.97 -3.72 0.33
N ALA A 56 -11.99 -4.36 0.93
CA ALA A 56 -12.90 -3.64 1.80
C ALA A 56 -12.14 -3.12 3.03
N ASN A 57 -12.36 -1.87 3.42
CA ASN A 57 -11.71 -1.26 4.58
C ASN A 57 -12.00 -2.02 5.87
N ALA A 58 -13.17 -2.66 5.98
CA ALA A 58 -13.51 -3.55 7.09
C ALA A 58 -12.64 -4.81 7.17
N ASP A 59 -12.07 -5.25 6.04
CA ASP A 59 -11.18 -6.42 5.99
C ASP A 59 -9.71 -6.04 6.24
N LEU A 60 -9.38 -4.76 6.19
CA LEU A 60 -8.03 -4.27 6.46
C LEU A 60 -7.75 -4.32 7.97
N SER A 61 -6.85 -5.21 8.37
CA SER A 61 -6.44 -5.40 9.76
C SER A 61 -4.93 -5.50 9.91
N GLU A 62 -4.44 -5.44 11.14
CA GLU A 62 -3.03 -5.67 11.46
C GLU A 62 -2.53 -7.02 10.95
N ALA A 63 -3.38 -8.06 10.97
CA ALA A 63 -3.05 -9.38 10.44
C ALA A 63 -2.82 -9.37 8.93
N VAL A 64 -3.62 -8.60 8.18
CA VAL A 64 -3.45 -8.43 6.74
C VAL A 64 -2.12 -7.73 6.43
N PHE A 65 -1.81 -6.65 7.16
CA PHE A 65 -0.52 -5.97 7.02
C PHE A 65 0.66 -6.89 7.33
N TYR A 66 0.56 -7.67 8.40
CA TYR A 66 1.60 -8.63 8.77
C TYR A 66 1.80 -9.68 7.68
N GLU A 67 0.71 -10.23 7.14
CA GLU A 67 0.79 -11.22 6.07
C GLU A 67 1.36 -10.63 4.78
N TRP A 68 1.00 -9.39 4.41
CA TRP A 68 1.63 -8.70 3.28
C TRP A 68 3.12 -8.50 3.47
N ILE A 69 3.53 -8.03 4.65
CA ILE A 69 4.95 -7.85 4.98
C ILE A 69 5.69 -9.20 4.89
N LYS A 70 5.14 -10.24 5.50
CA LYS A 70 5.73 -11.58 5.49
C LYS A 70 5.82 -12.15 4.09
N THR A 71 4.74 -12.16 3.33
CA THR A 71 4.71 -12.78 1.99
C THR A 71 5.49 -11.97 0.97
N TYR A 72 5.38 -10.64 1.00
CA TYR A 72 5.97 -9.80 -0.02
C TYR A 72 7.44 -9.47 0.28
N PHE A 73 7.82 -9.20 1.53
CA PHE A 73 9.20 -8.81 1.85
C PHE A 73 10.13 -9.99 2.12
N THR A 74 9.61 -11.16 2.47
CA THR A 74 10.46 -12.35 2.65
C THR A 74 10.96 -12.83 1.28
N PRO A 75 12.28 -13.04 1.11
CA PRO A 75 12.81 -13.72 -0.08
C PRO A 75 12.25 -15.14 -0.19
N ALA A 76 12.09 -15.68 -1.39
CA ALA A 76 11.54 -17.03 -1.59
C ALA A 76 12.40 -18.17 -1.02
N ASN A 77 13.60 -17.87 -0.49
CA ASN A 77 14.58 -18.85 -0.03
C ASN A 77 15.16 -18.45 1.34
N GLU A 78 14.70 -19.09 2.41
CA GLU A 78 15.47 -19.40 3.62
C GLU A 78 15.27 -20.87 3.96
#